data_AF-A0AAW0SAA1-F1
#
_entry.id   AF-A0AAW0SAA1-F1
#
_cell.length_a   1.000
_cell.length_b   1.000
_cell.length_c   1.000
_cell.angle_alpha   90.00
_cell.angle_beta   90.00
_cell.angle_gamma   90.00
#
_symmetry.space_group_name_H-M   'P 1'
#
loop_
_entity.id
_entity.type
_entity.pdbx_description
1 polymer ?
#
loop_
_entity_poly.entity_id
_entity_poly.type
_entity_poly.pdbx_seq_one_letter_code
_entity_poly.pdbx_strand_id
1 'polypeptide(L)'
;MKFLVVLAMGVAVAQASTTSPPAEENSCSGLKDDRSLLSSLLTVAGYSDTCVAAALDFCKTGREDVRHASLVEEAREVVQQVSAAVNKWESRPRHCKDLLDSGDSGSGLRQVYPYPGRPHHRVPVFCDHTVDGGGWTVFQRRTSDAVRQDFYRTWVEYQLGFGDLEGEFWLGLDLLHQLTSTTLQQLRIDLDDYEGEHRWAKYGFFHVGAPETKFRLSV
;
A
#
# COMPACT_ATOMS: atom_id res chain seq x y z
N MET A 1 18.07 22.66 -23.45
CA MET A 1 17.86 21.23 -23.22
C MET A 1 17.03 21.07 -21.96
N LYS A 2 15.78 20.62 -22.10
CA LYS A 2 14.86 20.35 -20.98
C LYS A 2 14.89 18.85 -20.73
N PHE A 3 14.83 18.45 -19.46
CA PHE A 3 14.88 17.04 -19.07
C PHE A 3 13.76 16.83 -18.05
N LEU A 4 12.83 15.94 -18.35
CA LEU A 4 11.79 15.57 -17.42
C LEU A 4 11.91 14.08 -17.16
N VAL A 5 12.02 13.68 -15.90
CA VAL A 5 12.01 12.28 -15.52
C VAL A 5 10.84 12.02 -14.60
N VAL A 6 10.01 11.07 -15.03
CA VAL A 6 8.74 10.76 -14.40
C VAL A 6 8.64 9.27 -14.11
N LEU A 7 7.98 8.92 -13.01
CA LEU A 7 7.65 7.55 -12.65
C LEU A 7 6.13 7.39 -12.68
N ALA A 8 5.64 6.30 -13.26
CA ALA A 8 4.24 5.91 -13.15
C ALA A 8 4.14 4.53 -12.54
N MET A 9 3.11 4.36 -11.73
CA MET A 9 2.83 3.09 -11.08
C MET A 9 1.88 2.32 -12.00
N GLY A 10 2.30 1.16 -12.45
CA GLY A 10 1.44 0.24 -13.20
C GLY A 10 1.00 -0.85 -12.26
N VAL A 11 -0.28 -0.87 -11.86
CA VAL A 11 -0.86 -2.09 -11.29
C VAL A 11 -0.87 -3.11 -12.43
N ALA A 12 0.05 -4.07 -12.39
CA ALA A 12 -0.15 -5.31 -13.12
C ALA A 12 -1.41 -5.94 -12.53
N VAL A 13 -2.53 -5.84 -13.25
CA VAL A 13 -3.77 -6.51 -12.88
C VAL A 13 -3.53 -8.01 -13.00
N ALA A 14 -3.06 -8.63 -11.91
CA ALA A 14 -3.24 -10.04 -11.72
C ALA A 14 -4.73 -10.23 -11.42
N GLN A 15 -5.47 -10.77 -12.38
CA GLN A 15 -6.82 -11.28 -12.14
C GLN A 15 -6.71 -12.44 -11.14
N ALA A 16 -6.81 -12.12 -9.84
CA ALA A 16 -7.06 -13.12 -8.82
C ALA A 16 -8.53 -13.50 -8.92
N SER A 17 -8.79 -14.61 -9.61
CA SER A 17 -10.05 -15.33 -9.60
C SER A 17 -10.49 -15.55 -8.15
N THR A 18 -11.63 -14.96 -7.80
CA THR A 18 -12.33 -15.16 -6.53
C THR A 18 -12.85 -16.59 -6.47
N THR A 19 -12.11 -17.50 -5.87
CA THR A 19 -12.69 -18.72 -5.31
C THR A 19 -13.03 -18.47 -3.86
N SER A 20 -14.33 -18.27 -3.61
CA SER A 20 -14.93 -18.38 -2.29
C SER A 20 -14.54 -19.72 -1.64
N PRO A 21 -14.09 -19.75 -0.37
CA PRO A 21 -14.08 -20.99 0.38
C PRO A 21 -15.54 -21.46 0.57
N PRO A 22 -15.83 -22.77 0.45
CA PRO A 22 -17.17 -23.28 0.69
C PRO A 22 -17.59 -23.06 2.14
N ALA A 23 -18.86 -22.74 2.32
CA ALA A 23 -19.51 -22.59 3.61
C ALA A 23 -19.62 -23.94 4.35
N GLU A 24 -19.53 -23.84 5.68
CA GLU A 24 -20.15 -24.67 6.72
C GLU A 24 -19.96 -26.20 6.70
N GLU A 25 -19.18 -26.70 7.67
CA GLU A 25 -19.54 -27.89 8.45
C GLU A 25 -19.45 -27.56 9.95
N ASN A 26 -20.56 -27.12 10.52
CA ASN A 26 -20.77 -27.19 11.96
C ASN A 26 -21.30 -28.59 12.31
N SER A 27 -20.73 -29.26 13.31
CA SER A 27 -21.44 -29.95 14.40
C SER A 27 -20.62 -31.13 14.95
N CYS A 28 -20.50 -31.23 16.28
CA CYS A 28 -19.99 -32.38 17.05
C CYS A 28 -20.78 -33.68 16.79
N SER A 29 -21.01 -34.09 15.55
CA SER A 29 -21.83 -35.24 15.18
C SER A 29 -21.28 -36.56 15.73
N GLY A 30 -19.95 -36.69 15.82
CA GLY A 30 -19.27 -37.88 16.34
C GLY A 30 -19.00 -37.92 17.86
N LEU A 31 -19.22 -36.82 18.61
CA LEU A 31 -18.98 -36.80 20.07
C LEU A 31 -20.23 -37.13 20.90
N LYS A 32 -21.41 -37.25 20.26
CA LYS A 32 -22.66 -37.53 20.95
C LYS A 32 -22.75 -38.95 21.51
N ASP A 33 -22.02 -39.88 20.91
CA ASP A 33 -22.24 -41.31 21.13
C ASP A 33 -21.53 -41.87 22.36
N ASP A 34 -20.56 -41.17 22.98
CA ASP A 34 -19.85 -41.72 24.16
C ASP A 34 -19.37 -40.65 25.16
N ARG A 35 -20.34 -40.09 25.90
CA ARG A 35 -20.13 -39.06 26.94
C ARG A 35 -19.20 -39.51 28.08
N SER A 36 -19.19 -40.79 28.41
CA SER A 36 -18.34 -41.34 29.48
C SER A 36 -16.87 -41.39 29.08
N LEU A 37 -16.58 -41.79 27.83
CA LEU A 37 -15.22 -41.92 27.31
C LEU A 37 -14.54 -40.56 27.11
N LEU A 38 -15.27 -39.54 26.63
CA LEU A 38 -14.74 -38.19 26.45
C LEU A 38 -14.36 -37.53 27.78
N SER A 39 -15.20 -37.70 28.81
CA SER A 39 -14.90 -37.18 30.15
C SER A 39 -13.63 -37.85 30.70
N SER A 40 -13.51 -39.17 30.55
CA SER A 40 -12.32 -39.91 31.00
C SER A 40 -11.06 -39.54 30.21
N LEU A 41 -11.15 -39.37 28.88
CA LEU A 41 -10.02 -39.00 28.02
C LEU A 41 -9.48 -37.61 28.33
N LEU A 42 -10.34 -36.63 28.57
CA LEU A 42 -9.94 -35.25 28.82
C LEU A 42 -9.39 -35.05 30.23
N THR A 43 -9.93 -35.75 31.23
CA THR A 43 -9.34 -35.76 32.59
C THR A 43 -7.97 -36.45 32.59
N VAL A 44 -7.78 -37.54 31.82
CA VAL A 44 -6.47 -38.20 31.62
C VAL A 44 -5.48 -37.29 30.89
N ALA A 45 -5.96 -36.46 29.96
CA ALA A 45 -5.16 -35.43 29.30
C ALA A 45 -4.85 -34.20 30.19
N GLY A 46 -5.28 -34.21 31.46
CA GLY A 46 -4.94 -33.18 32.46
C GLY A 46 -5.82 -31.93 32.45
N TYR A 47 -6.97 -31.96 31.76
CA TYR A 47 -7.94 -30.86 31.80
C TYR A 47 -8.77 -30.89 33.08
N SER A 48 -9.05 -29.72 33.66
CA SER A 48 -9.89 -29.59 34.85
C SER A 48 -11.34 -30.01 34.58
N ASP A 49 -12.03 -30.52 35.60
CA ASP A 49 -13.46 -30.93 35.49
C ASP A 49 -14.36 -29.80 34.96
N THR A 50 -14.02 -28.55 35.26
CA THR A 50 -14.69 -27.35 34.74
C THR A 50 -14.51 -27.17 33.23
N CYS A 51 -13.33 -27.47 32.69
CA CYS A 51 -13.04 -27.43 31.25
C CYS A 51 -13.77 -28.54 30.51
N VAL A 52 -13.77 -29.75 31.09
CA VAL A 52 -14.48 -30.92 30.54
C VAL A 52 -15.98 -30.66 30.52
N ALA A 53 -16.54 -30.09 31.58
CA ALA A 53 -17.95 -29.71 31.65
C ALA A 53 -18.34 -28.67 30.59
N ALA A 54 -17.50 -27.66 30.35
CA ALA A 54 -17.75 -26.62 29.34
C ALA A 54 -17.73 -27.19 27.90
N ALA A 55 -16.77 -28.06 27.58
CA ALA A 55 -16.69 -28.72 26.27
C ALA A 55 -17.90 -29.63 25.99
N LEU A 56 -18.36 -30.36 27.03
CA LEU A 56 -19.56 -31.19 26.95
C LEU A 56 -20.85 -30.38 26.82
N ASP A 57 -20.92 -29.20 27.44
CA ASP A 57 -22.08 -28.32 27.34
C ASP A 57 -22.19 -27.69 25.94
N PHE A 58 -21.05 -27.27 25.37
CA PHE A 58 -20.93 -26.79 24.00
C PHE A 58 -21.42 -27.82 22.98
N CYS A 59 -20.96 -29.07 23.06
CA CYS A 59 -21.40 -30.12 22.13
C CYS A 59 -22.86 -30.55 22.31
N LYS A 60 -23.48 -30.36 23.49
CA LYS A 60 -24.90 -30.72 23.73
C LYS A 60 -25.86 -29.65 23.25
N THR A 61 -25.55 -28.40 23.53
CA THR A 61 -26.48 -27.31 23.30
C THR A 61 -26.32 -26.72 21.91
N GLY A 62 -25.15 -26.90 21.27
CA GLY A 62 -24.78 -26.16 20.07
C GLY A 62 -24.85 -24.64 20.27
N ARG A 63 -25.00 -24.19 21.52
CA ARG A 63 -25.03 -22.78 21.88
C ARG A 63 -23.60 -22.38 22.16
N GLU A 64 -23.09 -21.47 21.34
CA GLU A 64 -22.15 -20.48 21.84
C GLU A 64 -22.75 -19.92 23.13
N ASP A 65 -22.03 -20.03 24.26
CA ASP A 65 -22.51 -19.56 25.55
C ASP A 65 -22.86 -18.07 25.42
N VAL A 66 -24.17 -17.77 25.40
CA VAL A 66 -24.79 -16.46 25.11
C VAL A 66 -24.34 -15.38 26.10
N ARG A 67 -23.61 -15.74 27.15
CA ARG A 67 -22.93 -14.79 28.05
C ARG A 67 -21.90 -13.90 27.35
N HIS A 68 -21.44 -14.27 26.16
CA HIS A 68 -20.60 -13.40 25.34
C HIS A 68 -21.36 -12.71 24.20
N ALA A 69 -22.65 -12.98 23.95
CA ALA A 69 -23.36 -12.37 22.82
C ALA A 69 -23.36 -10.83 22.90
N SER A 70 -23.50 -10.26 24.11
CA SER A 70 -23.36 -8.81 24.33
C SER A 70 -21.94 -8.30 24.04
N LEU A 71 -20.91 -9.04 24.49
CA LEU A 71 -19.50 -8.71 24.26
C LEU A 71 -19.09 -8.89 22.79
N VAL A 72 -19.72 -9.83 22.08
CA VAL A 72 -19.52 -10.10 20.65
C VAL A 72 -20.12 -8.97 19.81
N GLU A 73 -21.31 -8.46 20.16
CA GLU A 73 -21.88 -7.31 19.46
C GLU A 73 -21.10 -6.00 19.73
N GLU A 74 -20.64 -5.77 20.97
CA GLU A 74 -19.74 -4.66 21.28
C GLU A 74 -18.40 -4.77 20.53
N ALA A 75 -17.81 -5.96 20.50
CA ALA A 75 -16.60 -6.22 19.72
C ALA A 75 -16.82 -6.05 18.22
N ARG A 76 -18.01 -6.42 17.69
CA ARG A 76 -18.37 -6.24 16.28
C ARG A 76 -18.42 -4.77 15.91
N GLU A 77 -18.97 -3.91 16.75
CA GLU A 77 -19.00 -2.46 16.52
C GLU A 77 -17.58 -1.90 16.47
N VAL A 78 -16.72 -2.29 17.42
CA VAL A 78 -15.30 -1.90 17.43
C VAL A 78 -14.57 -2.41 16.19
N VAL A 79 -14.79 -3.66 15.78
CA VAL A 79 -14.20 -4.24 14.56
C VAL A 79 -14.67 -3.50 13.31
N GLN A 80 -15.94 -3.10 13.23
CA GLN A 80 -16.46 -2.30 12.12
C GLN A 80 -15.83 -0.91 12.07
N GLN A 81 -15.67 -0.24 13.22
CA GLN A 81 -15.00 1.07 13.29
C GLN A 81 -13.52 0.97 12.90
N VAL A 82 -12.81 -0.06 13.37
CA VAL A 82 -11.42 -0.32 13.02
C VAL A 82 -11.30 -0.68 11.54
N SER A 83 -12.17 -1.53 11.01
CA SER A 83 -12.26 -1.86 9.58
C SER A 83 -12.47 -0.61 8.72
N ALA A 84 -13.43 0.25 9.07
CA ALA A 84 -13.69 1.49 8.36
C ALA A 84 -12.49 2.44 8.41
N ALA A 85 -11.81 2.52 9.56
CA ALA A 85 -10.58 3.28 9.68
C ALA A 85 -9.48 2.71 8.79
N VAL A 86 -9.19 1.40 8.87
CA VAL A 86 -8.20 0.70 8.04
C VAL A 86 -8.47 0.91 6.55
N ASN A 87 -9.70 0.69 6.09
CA ASN A 87 -10.08 0.90 4.69
C ASN A 87 -9.92 2.36 4.24
N LYS A 88 -10.17 3.31 5.15
CA LYS A 88 -9.94 4.75 4.88
C LYS A 88 -8.46 5.11 4.77
N TRP A 89 -7.56 4.36 5.42
CA TRP A 89 -6.12 4.54 5.26
C TRP A 89 -5.60 3.87 3.99
N GLU A 90 -6.14 2.70 3.65
CA GLU A 90 -5.88 1.97 2.40
C GLU A 90 -6.26 2.81 1.16
N SER A 91 -7.31 3.63 1.27
CA SER A 91 -7.83 4.45 0.17
C SER A 91 -7.08 5.77 -0.06
N ARG A 92 -6.03 6.07 0.71
CA ARG A 92 -5.26 7.31 0.50
C ARG A 92 -4.36 7.19 -0.73
N PRO A 93 -4.33 8.22 -1.59
CA PRO A 93 -3.51 8.17 -2.79
C PRO A 93 -2.02 8.20 -2.40
N ARG A 94 -1.29 7.15 -2.76
CA ARG A 94 0.14 7.03 -2.48
C ARG A 94 1.00 7.75 -3.54
N HIS A 95 0.43 7.98 -4.71
CA HIS A 95 1.09 8.54 -5.88
C HIS A 95 0.09 9.16 -6.87
N CYS A 96 0.60 9.79 -7.92
CA CYS A 96 -0.23 10.47 -8.92
C CYS A 96 -1.16 9.53 -9.69
N LYS A 97 -0.78 8.26 -9.88
CA LYS A 97 -1.68 7.29 -10.51
C LYS A 97 -2.94 7.01 -9.68
N ASP A 98 -2.84 6.91 -8.35
CA ASP A 98 -4.02 6.74 -7.49
C ASP A 98 -4.95 7.97 -7.55
N LEU A 99 -4.37 9.16 -7.62
CA LEU A 99 -5.11 10.41 -7.81
C LEU A 99 -5.88 10.37 -9.13
N LEU A 100 -5.21 10.00 -10.23
CA LEU A 100 -5.85 9.87 -11.54
C LEU A 100 -7.03 8.89 -11.51
N ASP A 101 -6.81 7.72 -10.90
CA ASP A 101 -7.84 6.67 -10.81
C ASP A 101 -9.01 7.08 -9.92
N SER A 102 -8.78 7.98 -8.95
CA SER A 102 -9.83 8.61 -8.15
C SER A 102 -10.56 9.77 -8.83
N GLY A 103 -10.18 10.12 -10.07
CA GLY A 103 -10.81 11.14 -10.90
C GLY A 103 -10.08 12.49 -10.95
N ASP A 104 -8.92 12.63 -10.30
CA ASP A 104 -8.09 13.83 -10.37
C ASP A 104 -7.26 13.83 -11.67
N SER A 105 -7.75 14.56 -12.66
CA SER A 105 -7.18 14.59 -14.02
C SER A 105 -6.33 15.83 -14.32
N GLY A 106 -6.20 16.76 -13.37
CA GLY A 106 -5.47 18.02 -13.60
C GLY A 106 -4.00 17.90 -13.24
N SER A 107 -3.07 18.14 -14.18
CA SER A 107 -1.64 18.21 -13.87
C SER A 107 -1.31 19.35 -12.89
N GLY A 108 -0.32 19.14 -12.02
CA GLY A 108 0.15 20.15 -11.07
C GLY A 108 0.51 19.57 -9.71
N LEU A 109 0.69 20.44 -8.71
CA LEU A 109 1.01 20.03 -7.35
C LEU A 109 -0.16 19.29 -6.69
N ARG A 110 0.17 18.17 -6.05
CA ARG A 110 -0.77 17.34 -5.27
C ARG A 110 -0.10 16.80 -4.02
N GLN A 111 -0.93 16.39 -3.06
CA GLN A 111 -0.50 15.76 -1.82
C GLN A 111 -0.74 14.25 -1.92
N VAL A 112 0.30 13.47 -1.63
CA VAL A 112 0.24 12.00 -1.63
C VAL A 112 0.70 11.44 -0.28
N TYR A 113 0.39 10.18 -0.01
CA TYR A 113 0.65 9.49 1.26
C TYR A 113 1.51 8.24 1.04
N PRO A 114 2.80 8.40 0.70
CA PRO A 114 3.63 7.32 0.18
C PRO A 114 4.15 6.36 1.27
N TYR A 115 3.95 6.66 2.55
CA TYR A 115 4.48 5.87 3.67
C TYR A 115 3.39 5.03 4.37
N PRO A 116 3.30 3.71 4.14
CA PRO A 116 2.28 2.87 4.76
C PRO A 116 2.32 2.90 6.30
N GLY A 117 3.53 2.91 6.89
CA GLY A 117 3.72 3.00 8.34
C GLY A 117 3.49 4.40 8.94
N ARG A 118 3.27 5.43 8.11
CA ARG A 118 2.97 6.80 8.54
C ARG A 118 1.81 7.37 7.72
N PRO A 119 0.58 6.85 7.89
CA PRO A 119 -0.54 7.12 7.00
C PRO A 119 -1.03 8.57 7.02
N HIS A 120 -0.63 9.38 8.00
CA HIS A 120 -0.93 10.81 8.09
C HIS A 120 0.14 11.70 7.45
N HIS A 121 1.31 11.15 7.12
CA HIS A 121 2.42 11.90 6.56
C HIS A 121 2.18 12.13 5.08
N ARG A 122 1.82 13.36 4.73
CA ARG A 122 1.61 13.79 3.34
C ARG A 122 2.88 14.40 2.77
N VAL A 123 3.11 14.19 1.48
CA VAL A 123 4.23 14.77 0.75
C VAL A 123 3.73 15.46 -0.51
N PRO A 124 4.17 16.70 -0.82
CA PRO A 124 3.86 17.33 -2.08
C PRO A 124 4.63 16.68 -3.23
N VAL A 125 3.95 16.44 -4.34
CA VAL A 125 4.54 15.96 -5.60
C VAL A 125 3.93 16.71 -6.77
N PHE A 126 4.62 16.75 -7.90
CA PHE A 126 4.04 17.22 -9.15
C PHE A 126 3.49 16.03 -9.94
N CYS A 127 2.21 16.08 -10.28
CA CYS A 127 1.54 15.09 -11.10
C CYS A 127 1.41 15.56 -12.54
N ASP A 128 1.79 14.70 -13.48
CA ASP A 128 1.53 14.88 -14.91
C ASP A 128 0.47 13.86 -15.36
N HIS A 129 -0.71 14.40 -15.70
CA HIS A 129 -1.85 13.65 -16.22
C HIS A 129 -2.04 13.82 -17.73
N THR A 130 -1.13 14.51 -18.42
CA THR A 130 -1.24 14.82 -19.85
C THR A 130 -0.47 13.87 -20.75
N VAL A 131 0.71 13.41 -20.29
CA VAL A 131 1.58 12.56 -21.10
C VAL A 131 1.16 11.11 -20.95
N ASP A 132 1.00 10.41 -22.08
CA ASP A 132 1.00 8.93 -22.12
C ASP A 132 0.00 8.28 -21.15
N GLY A 133 -1.24 8.77 -21.15
CA GLY A 133 -2.33 8.27 -20.28
C GLY A 133 -2.31 8.83 -18.85
N GLY A 134 -1.30 9.62 -18.48
CA GLY A 134 -1.24 10.33 -17.21
C GLY A 134 -0.92 9.47 -15.99
N GLY A 135 -1.02 10.08 -14.80
CA GLY A 135 -0.75 9.40 -13.54
C GLY A 135 0.74 9.34 -13.20
N TRP A 136 1.54 10.17 -13.87
CA TRP A 136 2.97 10.27 -13.68
C TRP A 136 3.29 11.15 -12.48
N THR A 137 4.08 10.63 -11.56
CA THR A 137 4.73 11.43 -10.52
C THR A 137 6.06 11.91 -11.06
N VAL A 138 6.22 13.22 -11.20
CA VAL A 138 7.49 13.81 -11.65
C VAL A 138 8.46 13.80 -10.48
N PHE A 139 9.67 13.28 -10.68
CA PHE A 139 10.68 13.26 -9.63
C PHE A 139 11.96 14.02 -9.95
N GLN A 140 12.17 14.36 -11.21
CA GLN A 140 13.24 15.27 -11.61
C GLN A 140 12.74 16.11 -12.78
N ARG A 141 12.90 17.43 -12.70
CA ARG A 141 12.63 18.33 -13.82
C ARG A 141 13.76 19.35 -14.00
N ARG A 142 14.24 19.47 -15.23
CA ARG A 142 15.08 20.56 -15.76
C ARG A 142 14.30 21.33 -16.80
N THR A 143 14.29 22.64 -16.69
CA THR A 143 13.64 23.52 -17.66
C THR A 143 14.67 24.48 -18.27
N SER A 144 14.27 25.17 -19.32
CA SER A 144 15.08 26.23 -19.93
C SER A 144 14.68 27.61 -19.41
N ASP A 145 13.93 27.67 -18.30
CA ASP A 145 13.43 28.93 -17.76
C ASP A 145 14.58 29.75 -17.15
N ALA A 146 14.35 31.05 -16.98
CA ALA A 146 15.37 31.97 -16.49
C ALA A 146 15.83 31.65 -15.06
N VAL A 147 14.92 31.11 -14.23
CA VAL A 147 15.24 30.65 -12.88
C VAL A 147 15.70 29.20 -12.96
N ARG A 148 16.95 28.96 -12.60
CA ARG A 148 17.56 27.62 -12.62
C ARG A 148 17.84 27.14 -11.22
N GLN A 149 17.66 25.85 -11.00
CA GLN A 149 18.07 25.17 -9.79
C GLN A 149 19.50 24.64 -9.95
N ASP A 150 20.28 24.77 -8.90
CA ASP A 150 21.60 24.13 -8.82
C ASP A 150 21.46 22.65 -8.47
N PHE A 151 22.06 21.79 -9.30
CA PHE A 151 22.12 20.33 -9.13
C PHE A 151 23.51 19.85 -8.67
N TYR A 152 24.49 20.73 -8.51
CA TYR A 152 25.77 20.39 -7.89
C TYR A 152 25.62 20.41 -6.37
N ARG A 153 24.97 19.37 -5.84
CA ARG A 153 24.51 19.28 -4.45
C ARG A 153 25.19 18.16 -3.67
N THR A 154 25.13 18.27 -2.35
CA THR A 154 25.64 17.25 -1.43
C THR A 154 24.79 15.99 -1.44
N TRP A 155 25.33 14.90 -0.91
CA TRP A 155 24.61 13.63 -0.77
C TRP A 155 23.31 13.77 0.03
N VAL A 156 23.34 14.50 1.14
CA VAL A 156 22.18 14.71 2.01
C VAL A 156 21.07 15.47 1.27
N GLU A 157 21.42 16.48 0.46
CA GLU A 157 20.44 17.20 -0.37
C GLU A 157 19.82 16.28 -1.43
N TYR A 158 20.58 15.38 -2.04
CA TYR A 158 20.03 14.37 -2.96
C TYR A 158 19.14 13.34 -2.27
N GLN A 159 19.41 13.00 -1.01
CA GLN A 159 18.53 12.14 -0.23
C GLN A 159 17.19 12.82 0.07
N LEU A 160 17.23 14.06 0.55
CA LEU A 160 16.05 14.81 0.99
C LEU A 160 15.24 15.43 -0.14
N GLY A 161 15.87 15.78 -1.26
CA GLY A 161 15.27 16.56 -2.33
C GLY A 161 15.60 18.05 -2.25
N PHE A 162 15.49 18.74 -3.38
CA PHE A 162 15.74 20.18 -3.51
C PHE A 162 15.07 20.77 -4.74
N GLY A 163 14.97 22.10 -4.76
CA GLY A 163 14.40 22.86 -5.87
C GLY A 163 12.92 23.17 -5.69
N ASP A 164 12.27 23.56 -6.78
CA ASP A 164 10.88 23.99 -6.81
C ASP A 164 10.05 22.98 -7.60
N LEU A 165 9.03 22.38 -6.96
CA LEU A 165 8.14 21.41 -7.59
C LEU A 165 7.30 22.01 -8.72
N GLU A 166 7.21 23.34 -8.86
CA GLU A 166 6.63 24.05 -10.01
C GLU A 166 7.69 24.53 -11.02
N GLY A 167 8.98 24.43 -10.67
CA GLY A 167 10.14 24.75 -11.51
C GLY A 167 11.11 23.58 -11.70
N GLU A 168 12.42 23.83 -11.56
CA GLU A 168 13.43 22.77 -11.58
C GLU A 168 13.60 22.13 -10.19
N PHE A 169 13.61 20.80 -10.11
CA PHE A 169 13.73 20.10 -8.83
C PHE A 169 14.27 18.67 -8.94
N TRP A 170 14.67 18.15 -7.78
CA TRP A 170 14.93 16.76 -7.48
C TRP A 170 14.08 16.34 -6.28
N LEU A 171 13.26 15.30 -6.43
CA LEU A 171 12.26 14.91 -5.43
C LEU A 171 12.85 14.31 -4.15
N GLY A 172 14.05 13.73 -4.24
CA GLY A 172 14.72 13.07 -3.11
C GLY A 172 14.77 11.55 -3.25
N LEU A 173 15.93 10.97 -2.95
CA LEU A 173 16.15 9.52 -3.04
C LEU A 173 15.34 8.74 -1.99
N ASP A 174 15.15 9.31 -0.79
CA ASP A 174 14.37 8.65 0.26
C ASP A 174 12.92 8.45 -0.16
N LEU A 175 12.32 9.47 -0.79
CA LEU A 175 10.97 9.38 -1.31
C LEU A 175 10.90 8.47 -2.54
N LEU A 176 11.89 8.54 -3.45
CA LEU A 176 11.95 7.66 -4.62
C LEU A 176 12.02 6.18 -4.24
N HIS A 177 12.85 5.85 -3.24
CA HIS A 177 12.91 4.50 -2.70
C HIS A 177 11.52 4.04 -2.21
N GLN A 178 10.84 4.86 -1.41
CA GLN A 178 9.52 4.53 -0.88
C GLN A 178 8.44 4.35 -1.95
N LEU A 179 8.41 5.25 -2.93
CA LEU A 179 7.49 5.16 -4.07
C LEU A 179 7.76 3.89 -4.90
N THR A 180 9.02 3.52 -5.07
CA THR A 180 9.40 2.39 -5.93
C THR A 180 9.42 1.03 -5.24
N SER A 181 9.42 0.97 -3.92
CA SER A 181 9.42 -0.30 -3.17
C SER A 181 8.03 -0.85 -2.85
N THR A 182 6.97 -0.07 -3.01
CA THR A 182 5.60 -0.51 -2.64
C THR A 182 4.88 -1.23 -3.77
N THR A 183 5.09 -0.83 -5.02
CA THR A 183 4.47 -1.43 -6.21
C THR A 183 5.45 -1.41 -7.39
N LEU A 184 5.14 -2.16 -8.46
CA LEU A 184 5.93 -2.12 -9.69
C LEU A 184 5.82 -0.74 -10.36
N GLN A 185 6.97 -0.13 -10.62
CA GLN A 185 7.06 1.18 -11.27
C GLN A 185 7.58 1.03 -12.68
N GLN A 186 7.08 1.91 -13.55
CA GLN A 186 7.71 2.22 -14.83
C GLN A 186 8.35 3.61 -14.76
N LEU A 187 9.44 3.76 -15.49
CA LEU A 187 10.16 5.03 -15.64
C LEU A 187 9.95 5.55 -17.05
N ARG A 188 9.71 6.85 -17.18
CA ARG A 188 9.76 7.56 -18.45
C ARG A 188 10.70 8.76 -18.32
N ILE A 189 11.58 8.90 -19.29
CA ILE A 189 12.50 10.03 -19.43
C ILE A 189 12.12 10.75 -20.71
N ASP A 190 11.78 12.03 -20.60
CA ASP A 190 11.47 12.93 -21.70
C ASP A 190 12.59 13.97 -21.82
N LEU A 191 13.06 14.17 -23.05
CA LEU A 191 14.22 15.00 -23.39
C LEU A 191 13.85 15.93 -24.54
N ASP A 192 14.10 17.22 -24.35
CA ASP A 192 14.03 18.21 -25.43
C ASP A 192 15.43 18.75 -25.72
N ASP A 193 15.84 18.74 -26.98
CA ASP A 193 17.07 19.39 -27.40
C ASP A 193 16.91 20.91 -27.60
N TYR A 194 17.95 21.57 -28.12
CA TYR A 194 17.93 23.02 -28.36
C TYR A 194 17.32 23.38 -29.71
N GLU A 195 17.16 22.40 -30.61
CA GLU A 195 16.53 22.56 -31.92
C GLU A 195 15.01 22.35 -31.84
N GLY A 196 14.51 21.89 -30.68
CA GLY A 196 13.10 21.67 -30.39
C GLY A 196 12.65 20.22 -30.58
N GLU A 197 13.58 19.30 -30.83
CA GLU A 197 13.26 17.89 -30.98
C GLU A 197 13.02 17.24 -29.63
N HIS A 198 11.90 16.54 -29.53
CA HIS A 198 11.46 15.82 -28.35
C HIS A 198 11.71 14.32 -28.52
N ARG A 199 12.39 13.71 -27.55
CA ARG A 199 12.62 12.25 -27.49
C ARG A 199 12.30 11.71 -26.12
N TRP A 200 11.93 10.44 -26.06
CA TRP A 200 11.62 9.78 -24.80
C TRP A 200 12.15 8.35 -24.74
N ALA A 201 12.34 7.86 -23.52
CA ALA A 201 12.67 6.47 -23.21
C ALA A 201 11.75 5.97 -22.09
N LYS A 202 11.17 4.78 -22.25
CA LYS A 202 10.35 4.13 -21.23
C LYS A 202 10.98 2.80 -20.79
N TYR A 203 11.00 2.57 -19.49
CA TYR A 203 11.43 1.33 -18.85
C TYR A 203 10.25 0.74 -18.10
N GLY A 204 9.91 -0.52 -18.38
CA GLY A 204 8.77 -1.19 -17.75
C GLY A 204 8.99 -1.55 -16.28
N PHE A 205 10.24 -1.47 -15.81
CA PHE A 205 10.64 -1.67 -14.43
C PHE A 205 11.54 -0.53 -13.99
N PHE A 206 11.35 -0.06 -12.76
CA PHE A 206 12.18 0.96 -12.15
C PHE A 206 12.15 0.79 -10.64
N HIS A 207 13.32 0.64 -10.04
CA HIS A 207 13.45 0.52 -8.59
C HIS A 207 14.69 1.24 -8.10
N VAL A 208 14.52 1.98 -7.00
CA VAL A 208 15.59 2.64 -6.27
C VAL A 208 15.78 1.90 -4.95
N GLY A 209 16.98 1.34 -4.74
CA GLY A 209 17.33 0.59 -3.54
C GLY A 209 17.29 1.41 -2.25
N ALA A 210 17.36 0.72 -1.12
CA ALA A 210 17.41 1.35 0.19
C ALA A 210 18.76 2.08 0.43
N PRO A 211 18.86 2.98 1.42
CA PRO A 211 20.09 3.71 1.74
C PRO A 211 21.31 2.80 1.97
N GLU A 212 21.12 1.61 2.54
CA GLU A 212 22.16 0.61 2.80
C GLU A 212 22.80 0.10 1.50
N THR A 213 22.02 0.06 0.42
CA THR A 213 22.48 -0.29 -0.93
C THR A 213 22.91 0.93 -1.74
N LYS A 214 23.01 2.10 -1.10
CA LYS A 214 23.33 3.40 -1.73
C LYS A 214 22.39 3.77 -2.87
N PHE A 215 21.09 3.50 -2.68
CA PHE A 215 20.05 3.82 -3.67
C PHE A 215 20.31 3.21 -5.06
N ARG A 216 20.80 1.97 -5.09
CA ARG A 216 21.10 1.27 -6.34
C ARG A 216 19.89 1.27 -7.28
N LEU A 217 20.11 1.70 -8.52
CA LEU A 217 19.11 1.68 -9.59
C LEU A 217 18.98 0.29 -10.20
N SER A 218 17.73 -0.10 -10.49
CA SER A 218 17.38 -1.24 -11.33
C SER A 218 16.33 -0.82 -12.35
N VAL A 219 16.55 -1.10 -13.63
CA VAL A 219 15.66 -0.81 -14.78
C VAL A 219 15.70 -1.94 -15.81
#